data_AF-A0A1Q3D3I9-F1
#
_entry.id   AF-A0A1Q3D3I9-F1
#
_cell.length_a   1.000
_cell.length_b   1.000
_cell.length_c   1.000
_cell.angle_alpha   90.00
_cell.angle_beta   90.00
_cell.angle_gamma   90.00
#
_symmetry.space_group_name_H-M   'P 1'
#
loop_
_entity.id
_entity.type
_entity.pdbx_description
1 polymer ?
#
loop_
_entity_poly.entity_id
_entity_poly.type
_entity_poly.pdbx_seq_one_letter_code
_entity_poly.pdbx_strand_id
1 'polypeptide(L)'
;MIFCDAIIKEIASGGLINTHLSKDGWRNVVEAFNTKSGKNYDYHQLKNKWDQLKKDYSLWKDLIGNETGLGWSYTKQTVDATNEWWEKKIQVRIYNFLA
;
A
#
# COMPACT_ATOMS: atom_id res chain seq x y z
N MET A 1 -7.74 -7.80 3.75
CA MET A 1 -8.02 -6.50 3.09
C MET A 1 -8.93 -5.57 3.89
N ILE A 2 -9.23 -5.85 5.17
CA ILE A 2 -10.17 -5.05 6.00
C ILE A 2 -9.82 -3.54 6.05
N PHE A 3 -8.53 -3.19 6.11
CA PHE A 3 -8.10 -1.80 6.15
C PHE A 3 -8.34 -1.07 4.82
N CYS A 4 -7.99 -1.68 3.68
CA CYS A 4 -8.24 -1.10 2.37
C CYS A 4 -9.74 -0.94 2.12
N ASP A 5 -10.55 -1.92 2.53
CA ASP A 5 -12.01 -1.84 2.41
C ASP A 5 -12.59 -0.66 3.20
N ALA A 6 -12.08 -0.41 4.41
CA ALA A 6 -12.50 0.73 5.24
C ALA A 6 -12.15 2.07 4.57
N ILE A 7 -10.94 2.18 3.99
CA ILE A 7 -10.52 3.37 3.24
C ILE A 7 -11.40 3.58 2.00
N ILE A 8 -11.66 2.54 1.21
CA ILE A 8 -12.49 2.61 -0.01
C ILE A 8 -13.91 3.05 0.34
N LYS A 9 -14.48 2.51 1.41
CA LYS A 9 -15.83 2.88 1.87
C LYS A 9 -15.88 4.36 2.26
N GLU A 10 -14.88 4.86 2.99
CA GLU A 10 -14.83 6.26 3.41
C GLU A 10 -14.66 7.22 2.21
N ILE A 11 -13.84 6.82 1.24
CA ILE A 11 -13.70 7.57 -0.02
C ILE A 11 -15.03 7.65 -0.76
N ALA A 12 -15.76 6.53 -0.84
CA ALA A 12 -17.07 6.47 -1.50
C ALA A 12 -18.15 7.31 -0.79
N SER A 13 -18.02 7.51 0.53
CA SER A 13 -18.93 8.37 1.31
C SER A 13 -18.55 9.86 1.32
N GLY A 14 -17.54 10.28 0.53
CA GLY A 14 -17.14 11.67 0.42
C GLY A 14 -16.19 12.16 1.53
N GLY A 15 -15.52 11.24 2.25
CA GLY A 15 -14.56 11.57 3.31
C GLY A 15 -13.23 12.18 2.83
N LEU A 16 -13.10 12.46 1.53
CA LEU A 16 -11.91 13.08 0.94
C LEU A 16 -12.03 14.60 0.90
N ILE A 17 -10.96 15.28 1.29
CA ILE A 17 -10.68 16.68 0.96
C ILE A 17 -9.60 16.66 -0.13
N ASN A 18 -9.97 17.02 -1.35
CA ASN A 18 -9.13 16.93 -2.54
C ASN A 18 -8.58 15.51 -2.75
N THR A 19 -7.34 15.27 -2.30
CA THR A 19 -6.57 14.02 -2.49
C THR A 19 -6.29 13.29 -1.17
N HIS A 20 -6.79 13.81 -0.04
CA HIS A 20 -6.48 13.31 1.29
C HIS A 20 -7.75 13.02 2.09
N LEU A 21 -7.72 12.01 2.96
CA LEU A 21 -8.77 11.80 3.95
C LEU A 21 -8.83 12.99 4.91
N SER A 22 -10.04 13.49 5.15
CA SER A 22 -10.29 14.51 6.15
C SER A 22 -10.00 13.98 7.56
N LYS A 23 -9.98 14.87 8.57
CA LYS A 23 -9.86 14.46 9.97
C LYS A 23 -11.01 13.52 10.38
N ASP A 24 -12.22 13.83 9.93
CA ASP A 24 -13.39 12.98 10.17
C ASP A 24 -13.29 11.65 9.41
N GLY A 25 -12.80 11.68 8.17
CA GLY A 25 -12.59 10.47 7.39
C GLY A 25 -11.60 9.51 8.06
N TRP A 26 -10.53 10.03 8.66
CA TRP A 26 -9.62 9.22 9.46
C TRP A 26 -10.26 8.63 10.71
N ARG A 27 -11.10 9.40 11.41
CA ARG A 27 -11.86 8.91 12.56
C ARG A 27 -12.78 7.75 12.17
N ASN A 28 -13.52 7.90 11.08
CA ASN A 28 -14.41 6.88 10.56
C ASN A 28 -13.66 5.61 10.15
N VAL A 29 -12.51 5.74 9.50
CA VAL A 29 -11.66 4.61 9.10
C VAL A 29 -11.14 3.86 10.32
N VAL A 30 -10.66 4.57 11.35
CA VAL A 30 -10.17 3.96 12.60
C VAL A 30 -11.28 3.16 13.26
N GLU A 31 -12.46 3.76 13.41
CA GLU A 31 -13.62 3.10 14.00
C GLU A 31 -14.04 1.87 13.20
N ALA A 32 -14.27 2.02 11.89
CA ALA A 32 -14.68 0.93 11.02
C ALA A 32 -13.67 -0.24 11.00
N PHE A 33 -12.37 0.08 10.98
CA PHE A 33 -11.33 -0.94 11.01
C PHE A 33 -11.30 -1.68 12.35
N ASN A 34 -11.34 -0.97 13.46
CA ASN A 34 -11.29 -1.55 14.80
C ASN A 34 -12.54 -2.41 15.07
N THR A 35 -13.75 -1.91 14.73
CA THR A 35 -14.99 -2.68 14.84
C THR A 35 -14.97 -3.96 14.01
N LYS A 36 -14.49 -3.90 12.75
CA LYS A 36 -14.50 -5.07 11.86
C LYS A 36 -13.37 -6.07 12.15
N SER A 37 -12.24 -5.59 12.68
CA SER A 37 -11.09 -6.45 13.00
C SER A 37 -11.08 -6.95 14.44
N GLY A 38 -11.88 -6.37 15.34
CA GLY A 38 -11.84 -6.63 16.78
C GLY A 38 -10.56 -6.13 17.45
N LYS A 39 -9.82 -5.22 16.81
CA LYS A 39 -8.54 -4.66 17.29
C LYS A 39 -8.73 -3.23 17.76
N ASN A 40 -7.69 -2.67 18.40
CA ASN A 40 -7.71 -1.31 18.91
C ASN A 40 -6.46 -0.55 18.43
N TYR A 41 -6.42 -0.22 17.14
CA TYR A 41 -5.38 0.63 16.58
C TYR A 41 -5.74 2.10 16.71
N ASP A 42 -4.73 2.93 16.90
CA ASP A 42 -4.86 4.37 16.84
C ASP A 42 -4.69 4.93 15.41
N TYR A 43 -4.97 6.22 15.27
CA TYR A 43 -4.79 6.96 14.03
C TYR A 43 -3.38 6.86 13.46
N HIS A 44 -2.34 7.02 14.29
CA HIS A 44 -0.95 7.06 13.82
C HIS A 44 -0.53 5.71 13.25
N GLN A 45 -0.92 4.61 13.88
CA GLN A 45 -0.63 3.26 13.41
C GLN A 45 -1.27 2.99 12.04
N LEU A 46 -2.54 3.36 11.87
CA LEU A 46 -3.24 3.18 10.59
C LEU A 46 -2.74 4.16 9.51
N LYS A 47 -2.38 5.39 9.90
CA LYS A 47 -1.78 6.37 9.00
C LYS A 47 -0.41 5.90 8.50
N ASN A 48 0.43 5.35 9.38
CA ASN A 48 1.71 4.77 9.02
C ASN A 48 1.52 3.59 8.05
N LYS A 49 0.53 2.72 8.32
CA LYS A 49 0.20 1.61 7.41
C LYS A 49 -0.24 2.13 6.04
N TRP A 50 -1.06 3.16 5.99
CA TRP A 50 -1.48 3.80 4.73
C TRP A 50 -0.30 4.40 3.96
N ASP A 51 0.61 5.10 4.63
CA ASP A 51 1.79 5.66 3.99
C ASP A 51 2.72 4.57 3.45
N GLN A 52 2.87 3.47 4.18
CA GLN A 52 3.61 2.30 3.69
C GLN A 52 2.93 1.68 2.45
N LEU A 53 1.61 1.51 2.47
CA LEU A 53 0.86 0.97 1.33
C LEU A 53 1.01 1.83 0.07
N LYS A 54 1.02 3.16 0.21
CA LYS A 54 1.29 4.05 -0.94
C LYS A 54 2.70 3.86 -1.50
N LYS A 55 3.71 3.71 -0.64
CA LYS A 55 5.09 3.42 -1.06
C LYS A 55 5.17 2.09 -1.79
N ASP A 56 4.57 1.04 -1.22
CA ASP A 56 4.55 -0.29 -1.82
C ASP A 56 3.81 -0.28 -3.16
N TYR A 57 2.70 0.46 -3.28
CA TYR A 57 1.97 0.62 -4.54
C TYR A 57 2.75 1.40 -5.58
N SER A 58 3.45 2.48 -5.19
CA SER A 58 4.33 3.21 -6.11
C SER A 58 5.42 2.29 -6.66
N LEU A 59 6.06 1.53 -5.77
CA LEU A 59 7.08 0.56 -6.16
C LEU A 59 6.50 -0.49 -7.12
N TRP A 60 5.32 -1.04 -6.83
CA TRP A 60 4.65 -2.00 -7.70
C TRP A 60 4.36 -1.41 -9.09
N LYS A 61 3.89 -0.15 -9.16
CA LYS A 61 3.69 0.55 -10.43
C LYS A 61 4.99 0.73 -11.19
N ASP A 62 6.09 1.08 -10.53
CA ASP A 62 7.39 1.24 -11.18
C ASP A 62 7.91 -0.10 -11.72
N LEU A 63 7.73 -1.18 -10.95
CA LEU A 63 8.14 -2.53 -11.35
C LEU A 63 7.37 -3.04 -12.58
N ILE A 64 6.08 -2.72 -12.70
CA ILE A 64 5.25 -3.16 -13.84
C ILE A 64 5.31 -2.17 -15.02
N GLY A 65 5.43 -0.87 -14.74
CA GLY A 65 5.32 0.19 -15.75
C GLY A 65 6.64 0.56 -16.43
N ASN A 66 7.77 0.50 -15.72
CA ASN A 66 9.06 0.97 -16.25
C ASN A 66 9.98 -0.16 -16.71
N GLU A 67 9.78 -1.39 -16.24
CA GLU A 67 10.62 -2.54 -16.59
C GLU A 67 10.01 -3.27 -17.79
N THR A 68 10.35 -2.79 -18.99
CA THR A 68 9.93 -3.43 -20.24
C THR A 68 10.67 -4.76 -20.44
N GLY A 69 9.94 -5.82 -20.81
CA GLY A 69 10.53 -7.13 -21.13
C GLY A 69 10.48 -8.19 -20.02
N LEU A 70 9.90 -7.89 -18.86
CA LEU A 70 9.62 -8.89 -17.84
C LEU A 70 8.22 -9.50 -18.04
N GLY A 71 8.13 -10.82 -17.86
CA GLY A 71 6.85 -11.54 -17.94
C GLY A 71 6.01 -11.36 -16.66
N TRP A 72 4.78 -11.85 -16.69
CA TRP A 72 3.95 -12.03 -15.50
C TRP A 72 3.78 -13.53 -15.21
N SER A 73 4.17 -13.96 -14.01
CA SER A 73 3.98 -15.34 -13.58
C SER A 73 2.58 -15.52 -13.00
N TYR A 74 1.66 -16.11 -13.76
CA TYR A 74 0.31 -16.42 -13.28
C TYR A 74 0.31 -17.40 -12.09
N THR A 75 1.29 -18.31 -12.03
CA THR A 75 1.44 -19.27 -10.93
C THR A 75 1.87 -18.61 -9.63
N LYS A 76 2.81 -17.66 -9.70
CA LYS A 76 3.35 -16.96 -8.53
C LYS A 76 2.60 -15.65 -8.22
N GLN A 77 1.70 -15.22 -9.09
CA GLN A 77 1.02 -13.92 -9.07
C GLN A 77 1.99 -12.74 -8.89
N THR A 78 3.13 -12.79 -9.58
CA THR A 78 4.20 -11.78 -9.49
C THR A 78 4.96 -11.64 -10.81
N VAL A 79 5.87 -10.67 -10.90
CA VAL A 79 6.76 -10.47 -12.05
C VAL A 79 7.63 -11.70 -12.25
N ASP A 80 7.61 -12.23 -13.48
CA ASP A 80 8.45 -13.35 -13.91
C ASP A 80 9.83 -12.84 -14.28
N ALA A 81 10.72 -12.82 -13.30
CA ALA A 81 12.09 -12.34 -13.39
C ALA A 81 13.05 -13.33 -12.73
N THR A 82 14.32 -13.30 -13.14
CA THR A 82 15.37 -14.14 -12.56
C THR A 82 15.68 -13.76 -11.12
N ASN A 83 16.23 -14.69 -10.34
CA ASN A 83 16.66 -14.41 -8.97
C ASN A 83 17.69 -13.27 -8.91
N GLU A 84 18.64 -13.25 -9.86
CA GLU A 84 19.65 -12.19 -10.01
C GLU A 84 19.00 -10.81 -10.20
N TRP A 85 17.90 -10.73 -10.96
CA TRP A 85 17.16 -9.50 -11.13
C TRP A 85 16.51 -9.05 -9.82
N TRP A 86 15.88 -9.97 -9.08
CA TRP A 86 15.29 -9.69 -7.77
C TRP A 86 16.33 -9.24 -6.74
N GLU A 87 17.50 -9.87 -6.69
CA GLU A 87 18.61 -9.51 -5.81
C GLU A 87 19.10 -8.08 -6.08
N LYS A 88 19.30 -7.73 -7.36
CA LYS A 88 19.70 -6.37 -7.76
C LYS A 88 18.68 -5.34 -7.31
N LYS A 89 17.38 -5.62 -7.47
CA LYS A 89 16.30 -4.71 -7.04
C LYS A 89 16.22 -4.56 -5.52
N ILE A 90 16.43 -5.63 -4.77
CA ILE A 90 16.45 -5.60 -3.29
C ILE A 90 17.66 -4.80 -2.78
N GLN A 91 18.83 -4.97 -3.39
CA GLN A 91 20.05 -4.22 -3.01
C GLN A 91 19.90 -2.71 -3.23
N VAL A 92 19.38 -2.29 -4.39
CA VAL A 92 19.07 -0.86 -4.66
C VAL A 92 18.09 -0.30 -3.61
N ARG A 93 17.10 -1.10 -3.21
CA ARG A 93 16.13 -0.70 -2.19
C ARG A 93 16.75 -0.52 -0.81
N ILE A 94 17.61 -1.45 -0.37
CA ILE A 94 18.30 -1.35 0.93
C ILE A 94 19.19 -0.10 0.95
N TYR A 95 19.91 0.16 -0.14
CA TYR A 95 20.75 1.35 -0.26
C TYR A 95 19.96 2.65 -0.16
N ASN A 96 18.84 2.77 -0.88
CA ASN A 96 17.97 3.95 -0.83
C ASN A 96 17.22 4.13 0.52
N PHE A 97 17.20 3.12 1.38
CA PHE A 97 16.62 3.21 2.73
C PHE A 97 17.64 3.65 3.79
N LEU A 98 18.93 3.42 3.52
CA LEU A 98 20.03 3.73 4.44
C LEU A 98 20.77 5.04 4.10
N ALA A 99 20.55 5.59 2.91
CA ALA A 99 21.03 6.90 2.47
C ALA A 99 19.98 7.99 2.73
#